data_AF-A0A7X7JND4-F1
#
_entry.id   AF-A0A7X7JND4-F1
#
_cell.length_a   1.000
_cell.length_b   1.000
_cell.length_c   1.000
_cell.angle_alpha   90.00
_cell.angle_beta   90.00
_cell.angle_gamma   90.00
#
_symmetry.space_group_name_H-M   'P 1'
#
loop_
_entity.id
_entity.type
_entity.pdbx_description
1 polymer ?
#
loop_
_entity_poly.entity_id
_entity_poly.type
_entity_poly.pdbx_seq_one_letter_code
_entity_poly.pdbx_strand_id
1 'polypeptide(L)' 'MANYAVWNVRKRHESLTKPLKAKRLKKRARIRIGLEEALERKRATAETPAES' A
#
# COMPACT_ATOMS: atom_id res chain seq x y z
N MET A 1 -15.16 11.02 -22.16
CA MET A 1 -14.47 9.89 -21.48
C MET A 1 -13.87 10.34 -20.15
N ALA A 2 -14.72 10.57 -19.14
CA ALA A 2 -14.33 11.23 -17.88
C ALA A 2 -13.34 10.43 -17.02
N ASN A 3 -13.29 9.09 -17.18
CA ASN A 3 -12.45 8.22 -16.36
C ASN A 3 -10.95 8.25 -16.72
N TYR A 4 -10.59 8.59 -17.96
CA TYR A 4 -9.20 8.64 -18.41
C TYR A 4 -8.45 9.84 -17.81
N ALA A 5 -9.16 10.96 -17.62
CA ALA A 5 -8.62 12.16 -17.00
C ALA A 5 -8.19 11.89 -15.56
N VAL A 6 -9.02 11.21 -14.77
CA VAL A 6 -8.73 10.89 -13.36
C VAL A 6 -7.51 9.97 -13.21
N TRP A 7 -7.38 8.97 -14.09
CA TRP A 7 -6.22 8.05 -14.08
C TRP A 7 -4.91 8.78 -14.38
N ASN A 8 -4.90 9.63 -15.42
CA ASN A 8 -3.73 10.41 -15.79
C ASN A 8 -3.35 11.44 -14.72
N VAL A 9 -4.34 12.07 -14.07
CA VAL A 9 -4.12 12.98 -12.94
C VAL A 9 -3.50 12.26 -11.74
N ARG A 10 -4.00 11.07 -11.37
CA ARG A 10 -3.43 10.28 -10.28
C ARG A 10 -2.01 9.79 -10.56
N LYS A 11 -1.71 9.41 -11.80
CA LYS A 11 -0.39 8.94 -12.22
C LYS A 11 0.65 10.07 -12.23
N ARG A 12 0.24 11.30 -12.60
CA ARG A 12 1.12 12.47 -12.71
C ARG A 12 1.31 13.24 -11.40
N HIS A 13 0.37 13.15 -10.48
CA HIS A 13 0.49 13.82 -9.18
C HIS A 13 1.04 12.89 -8.10
N GLU A 14 2.24 13.21 -7.63
CA GLU A 14 2.95 12.49 -6.57
C GLU A 14 2.11 12.38 -5.27
N SER A 15 1.38 13.44 -4.93
CA SER A 15 0.48 13.48 -3.76
C SER A 15 -0.74 12.57 -3.86
N LEU A 16 -1.17 12.22 -5.08
CA LEU A 16 -2.31 11.34 -5.35
C LEU A 16 -1.89 9.90 -5.69
N THR A 17 -0.58 9.65 -5.80
CA THR A 17 0.00 8.32 -6.04
C THR A 17 -0.18 7.42 -4.81
N LYS A 18 -0.05 7.99 -3.62
CA LYS A 18 -0.36 7.30 -2.37
C LYS A 18 -1.89 7.29 -2.18
N PRO A 19 -2.51 6.12 -2.01
CA PRO A 19 -3.94 6.07 -1.75
C PRO A 19 -4.27 6.80 -0.43
N LEU A 20 -5.20 7.76 -0.48
CA LEU A 20 -5.66 8.56 0.68
C LEU A 20 -6.14 7.70 1.86
N LYS A 21 -6.54 6.46 1.58
CA LYS A 21 -6.93 5.47 2.58
C LYS A 21 -6.19 4.18 2.30
N ALA A 22 -5.63 3.57 3.34
CA ALA A 22 -5.08 2.24 3.24
C ALA A 22 -6.13 1.30 2.64
N LYS A 23 -5.74 0.49 1.65
CA LYS A 23 -6.58 -0.61 1.16
C LYS A 23 -6.83 -1.54 2.36
N ARG A 24 -7.98 -1.39 3.01
CA ARG A 24 -8.44 -2.28 4.09
C ARG A 24 -8.91 -3.59 3.47
N LEU A 25 -7.96 -4.38 2.99
CA LEU A 25 -8.19 -5.74 2.54
C LEU A 25 -8.31 -6.65 3.75
N LYS A 26 -9.35 -7.49 3.77
CA LYS A 26 -9.46 -8.57 4.76
C LYS A 26 -8.23 -9.48 4.68
N LYS A 27 -7.78 -10.06 5.80
CA LYS A 27 -6.58 -10.92 5.88
C LYS A 27 -6.56 -12.01 4.78
N ARG A 28 -7.68 -12.71 4.56
CA ARG A 28 -7.81 -13.72 3.50
C ARG A 28 -7.46 -13.20 2.10
N ALA A 29 -7.88 -11.97 1.77
CA ALA A 29 -7.58 -11.36 0.48
C ALA A 29 -6.10 -10.94 0.38
N ARG A 30 -5.48 -10.55 1.50
CA ARG A 30 -4.05 -10.20 1.57
C ARG A 30 -3.15 -11.42 1.40
N ILE A 31 -3.50 -12.56 2.03
CA ILE A 31 -2.77 -13.83 1.87
C ILE A 31 -2.78 -14.27 0.41
N ARG A 32 -3.94 -14.22 -0.27
CA ARG A 32 -4.07 -14.65 -1.68
C ARG A 32 -3.11 -13.95 -2.64
N ILE A 33 -2.77 -12.70 -2.37
CA ILE A 33 -1.88 -11.88 -3.22
C ILE A 33 -0.46 -11.76 -2.65
N GLY A 34 -0.11 -12.53 -1.61
CA GLY A 34 1.20 -12.46 -0.94
C GLY A 34 1.46 -11.18 -0.14
N LEU A 35 0.46 -10.32 0.05
CA LEU A 35 0.62 -9.04 0.74
C LEU A 35 0.72 -9.20 2.25
N GLU A 36 0.18 -10.28 2.82
CA GLU A 36 0.31 -10.54 4.27
C GLU A 36 1.77 -10.78 4.67
N GLU A 37 2.49 -11.62 3.92
CA GLU A 37 3.90 -11.92 4.16
C GLU A 37 4.78 -10.66 4.01
N ALA A 38 4.48 -9.80 3.04
CA ALA A 38 5.19 -8.54 2.87
C ALA A 38 4.94 -7.57 4.03
N LEU A 39 3.74 -7.57 4.61
CA LEU A 39 3.43 -6.77 5.79
C LEU A 39 4.08 -7.35 7.05
N GLU A 40 4.08 -8.66 7.21
CA GLU A 40 4.76 -9.33 8.32
C GLU A 40 6.27 -9.06 8.30
N ARG A 41 6.90 -9.12 7.13
CA ARG A 41 8.31 -8.70 6.97
C ARG A 41 8.56 -7.27 7.40
N LYS A 42 7.71 -6.32 6.98
CA LYS A 42 7.85 -4.91 7.40
C LYS A 42 7.61 -4.69 8.89
N ARG A 43 6.70 -5.46 9.51
CA ARG A 43 6.46 -5.41 10.96
C ARG A 43 7.67 -5.93 11.72
N ALA A 44 8.24 -7.05 11.30
CA ALA A 44 9.47 -7.59 11.88
C ALA A 44 10.62 -6.58 11.83
N THR A 45 10.76 -5.82 10.73
CA THR A 45 11.76 -4.74 10.62
C THR A 45 11.45 -3.53 11.52
N ALA A 46 10.18 -3.27 11.84
CA ALA A 46 9.79 -2.15 12.71
C ALA A 46 9.91 -2.49 14.21
N GLU A 47 9.92 -3.78 14.56
CA GLU A 47 10.03 -4.27 15.94
C GLU A 47 11.46 -4.49 16.41
N THR A 48 12.47 -4.48 15.52
CA THR A 48 13.87 -4.29 15.93
C THR A 48 14.07 -2.81 16.26
N PRO A 49 14.11 -2.42 17.55
CA PRO A 49 14.49 -1.06 17.88
C PRO A 49 15.97 -0.91 17.49
N ALA A 50 16.30 0.26 16.96
CA ALA A 50 17.68 0.66 16.79
C ALA A 50 18.37 0.67 18.17
N GLU A 51 19.06 -0.41 18.52
CA GLU A 51 20.20 -0.37 19.43
C GLU A 51 21.43 -0.01 18.59
N SER A 52 21.70 1.30 18.46
CA SER A 52 23.03 1.94 18.39
C SER A 52 22.89 3.45 18.22
#